data_AF-A0A6P0YSW7-F1
#
_entry.id   AF-A0A6P0YSW7-F1
#
_cell.length_a   1.000
_cell.length_b   1.000
_cell.length_c   1.000
_cell.angle_alpha   90.00
_cell.angle_beta   90.00
_cell.angle_gamma   90.00
#
_symmetry.space_group_name_H-M   'P 1'
#
loop_
_entity.id
_entity.type
_entity.pdbx_description
1 polymer ?
#
loop_
_entity_poly.entity_id
_entity_poly.type
_entity_poly.pdbx_seq_one_letter_code
_entity_poly.pdbx_strand_id
1 'polypeptide(L)'
;MSNDEILVKVEGVSKKYCKDLKRSLRYGLQELAGELFLQQKPSDDLRRHEFWALQDVNFELKRGEAFGIIGVNGSGKTTLLKMMQGLLKPTRGQITMRGHVGALISLGAGFQPLLTGRENVYVNASILRVPKRQVDKRMNDILAFADLGDFIDAPIKTYSTGMRGRLGFAVATHLIDPDVLLLDEVLATGDWKFKDKCFERMEEIVSSGATVVFVSHLVPKVEKFCNRAMLLHKGVVKGIGPATEICEMFHELPEIEAPPHPRERRKRLERIFKKRAETSENQENGVAGEKAGNAPAPPVEDDDILEVELLDQHNNASSEFQTLDTLMVYVHLRFKLWPESVKLVVQILTPGDELSISHFSKTFSLTAVHKTQSTQNVRDEPSTVKCKIPELTLR
;
A
#
# COMPACT_ATOMS: atom_id res chain seq x y z
N MET A 1 -36.84 -13.40 4.94
CA MET A 1 -36.37 -12.05 5.33
C MET A 1 -36.30 -11.21 4.07
N SER A 2 -36.74 -9.95 4.10
CA SER A 2 -36.80 -9.10 2.90
C SER A 2 -35.38 -8.78 2.39
N ASN A 3 -35.11 -9.02 1.10
CA ASN A 3 -33.85 -8.66 0.43
C ASN A 3 -33.60 -7.13 0.35
N ASP A 4 -34.54 -6.30 0.81
CA ASP A 4 -34.40 -4.84 0.83
C ASP A 4 -33.80 -4.28 2.13
N GLU A 5 -33.41 -5.12 3.09
CA GLU A 5 -32.74 -4.64 4.30
C GLU A 5 -31.36 -4.07 3.97
N ILE A 6 -31.14 -2.78 4.24
CA ILE A 6 -29.84 -2.12 4.13
C ILE A 6 -28.97 -2.49 5.34
N LEU A 7 -27.87 -3.18 5.09
CA LEU A 7 -26.90 -3.58 6.12
C LEU A 7 -25.72 -2.63 6.22
N VAL A 8 -25.32 -1.98 5.11
CA VAL A 8 -24.23 -1.01 5.08
C VAL A 8 -24.75 0.28 4.48
N LYS A 9 -24.55 1.40 5.19
CA LYS A 9 -24.90 2.74 4.73
C LYS A 9 -23.72 3.68 5.01
N VAL A 10 -23.16 4.26 3.94
CA VAL A 10 -22.03 5.19 3.99
C VAL A 10 -22.53 6.52 3.46
N GLU A 11 -22.47 7.57 4.29
CA GLU A 11 -23.06 8.88 4.00
C GLU A 11 -22.05 10.00 4.23
N GLY A 12 -21.70 10.73 3.17
CA GLY A 12 -20.84 11.91 3.19
C GLY A 12 -19.44 11.66 3.75
N VAL A 13 -18.92 10.44 3.57
CA VAL A 13 -17.70 10.01 4.28
C VAL A 13 -16.46 10.62 3.64
N SER A 14 -15.76 11.44 4.43
CA SER A 14 -14.48 12.04 4.05
C SER A 14 -13.42 11.77 5.10
N LYS A 15 -12.16 11.63 4.66
CA LYS A 15 -11.01 11.47 5.53
C LYS A 15 -9.85 12.34 5.09
N LYS A 16 -9.37 13.20 6.00
CA LYS A 16 -8.13 13.95 5.85
C LYS A 16 -6.96 13.28 6.59
N TYR A 17 -5.76 13.44 6.06
CA TYR A 17 -4.50 13.11 6.73
C TYR A 17 -3.54 14.29 6.66
N CYS A 18 -2.65 14.40 7.64
CA CYS A 18 -1.53 15.34 7.62
C CYS A 18 -0.24 14.60 7.25
N LYS A 19 0.54 15.15 6.32
CA LYS A 19 1.85 14.58 5.92
C LYS A 19 2.90 14.69 7.03
N ASP A 20 2.73 15.60 7.98
CA ASP A 20 3.65 15.84 9.09
C ASP A 20 3.08 15.24 10.39
N LEU A 21 3.80 14.27 10.96
CA LEU A 21 3.40 13.55 12.16
C LEU A 21 3.29 14.45 13.40
N LYS A 22 4.24 15.38 13.60
CA LYS A 22 4.23 16.29 14.77
C LYS A 22 3.01 17.21 14.72
N ARG A 23 2.68 17.69 13.52
CA ARG A 23 1.46 18.49 13.30
C ARG A 23 0.19 17.68 13.44
N SER A 24 0.17 16.44 12.93
CA SER A 24 -0.97 15.53 13.08
C SER A 24 -1.33 15.30 14.55
N LEU A 25 -0.32 15.10 15.41
CA LEU A 25 -0.54 14.91 16.85
C LEU A 25 -1.07 16.19 17.52
N ARG A 26 -0.50 17.35 17.17
CA ARG A 26 -0.99 18.65 17.67
C ARG A 26 -2.42 18.92 17.23
N TYR A 27 -2.76 18.64 15.98
CA TYR A 27 -4.12 18.81 15.46
C TYR A 27 -5.11 17.83 16.10
N GLY A 28 -4.71 16.57 16.31
CA GLY A 28 -5.53 15.58 17.01
C GLY A 28 -5.84 16.01 18.46
N LEU A 29 -4.85 16.53 19.19
CA LEU A 29 -5.05 17.08 20.53
C LEU A 29 -5.98 18.30 20.53
N GLN A 30 -5.85 19.19 19.54
CA GLN A 30 -6.75 20.34 19.38
C GLN A 30 -8.18 19.91 19.05
N GLU A 31 -8.37 18.90 18.21
CA GLU A 31 -9.69 18.37 17.86
C GLU A 31 -10.35 17.67 19.05
N LEU A 32 -9.60 16.88 19.83
CA LEU A 32 -10.07 16.26 21.08
C LEU A 32 -10.45 17.30 22.14
N ALA A 33 -9.60 18.31 22.36
CA ALA A 33 -9.90 19.40 23.29
C ALA A 33 -11.11 20.23 22.79
N GLY A 34 -11.22 20.43 21.48
CA GLY A 34 -12.41 20.97 20.83
C GLY A 34 -13.65 20.17 21.23
N GLU A 35 -13.73 18.89 20.87
CA GLU A 35 -14.89 18.03 21.15
C GLU A 35 -15.31 18.02 22.65
N LEU A 36 -14.35 18.13 23.58
CA LEU A 36 -14.61 18.15 25.04
C LEU A 36 -15.07 19.51 25.58
N PHE A 37 -14.55 20.62 25.06
CA PHE A 37 -14.77 21.96 25.63
C PHE A 37 -15.70 22.86 24.79
N LEU A 38 -15.85 22.60 23.49
CA LEU A 38 -16.61 23.41 22.55
C LEU A 38 -17.26 22.51 21.48
N GLN A 39 -18.57 22.65 21.22
CA GLN A 39 -19.23 22.04 20.06
C GLN A 39 -18.79 22.68 18.71
N GLN A 40 -17.49 22.80 18.47
CA GLN A 40 -16.96 23.32 17.22
C GLN A 40 -16.98 22.22 16.15
N LYS A 41 -17.73 22.49 15.07
CA LYS A 41 -17.67 21.68 13.85
C LYS A 41 -16.23 21.72 13.28
N PRO A 42 -15.67 20.59 12.86
CA PRO A 42 -14.36 20.58 12.22
C PRO A 42 -14.38 21.44 10.95
N SER A 43 -13.44 22.40 10.87
CA SER A 43 -13.29 23.33 9.73
C SER A 43 -13.07 22.57 8.41
N ASP A 44 -13.69 23.06 7.33
CA ASP A 44 -13.58 22.50 5.98
C ASP A 44 -12.20 22.71 5.34
N ASP A 45 -11.51 23.76 5.76
CA ASP A 45 -10.25 24.14 5.15
C ASP A 45 -9.14 23.15 5.51
N LEU A 46 -8.47 22.67 4.46
CA LEU A 46 -7.24 21.90 4.58
C LEU A 46 -6.18 22.77 5.25
N ARG A 47 -5.70 22.33 6.42
CA ARG A 47 -4.55 22.98 7.07
C ARG A 47 -3.29 22.69 6.28
N ARG A 48 -2.23 23.43 6.59
CA ARG A 48 -0.93 23.26 5.92
C ARG A 48 -0.44 21.81 6.05
N HIS A 49 -0.22 21.15 4.91
CA HIS A 49 0.22 19.75 4.77
C HIS A 49 -0.88 18.70 5.05
N GLU A 50 -2.14 19.12 5.16
CA GLU A 50 -3.26 18.18 5.09
C GLU A 50 -3.62 17.87 3.64
N PHE A 51 -4.13 16.67 3.41
CA PHE A 51 -4.73 16.26 2.14
C PHE A 51 -5.92 15.34 2.42
N TRP A 52 -6.88 15.31 1.50
CA TRP A 52 -7.98 14.37 1.55
C TRP A 52 -7.58 13.03 0.95
N ALA A 53 -7.67 11.96 1.74
CA ALA A 53 -7.54 10.59 1.23
C ALA A 53 -8.86 10.06 0.68
N LEU A 54 -9.99 10.53 1.21
CA LEU A 54 -11.34 10.24 0.73
C LEU A 54 -12.20 11.51 0.87
N GLN A 55 -13.06 11.75 -0.10
CA GLN A 55 -13.95 12.91 -0.14
C GLN A 55 -15.36 12.45 -0.55
N ASP A 56 -16.32 12.72 0.32
CA ASP A 56 -17.76 12.62 0.06
C ASP A 56 -18.20 11.28 -0.55
N VAL A 57 -17.76 10.19 0.09
CA VAL A 57 -18.13 8.83 -0.33
C VAL A 57 -19.55 8.51 0.17
N ASN A 58 -20.41 8.07 -0.75
CA ASN A 58 -21.81 7.76 -0.51
C ASN A 58 -22.19 6.45 -1.20
N PHE A 59 -22.64 5.43 -0.43
CA PHE A 59 -23.20 4.20 -1.00
C PHE A 59 -23.98 3.38 0.05
N GLU A 60 -24.83 2.48 -0.44
CA GLU A 60 -25.65 1.57 0.38
C GLU A 60 -25.57 0.14 -0.16
N LEU A 61 -25.56 -0.83 0.75
CA LEU A 61 -25.56 -2.25 0.45
C LEU A 61 -26.69 -2.96 1.17
N LYS A 62 -27.42 -3.76 0.40
CA LYS A 62 -28.50 -4.61 0.89
C LYS A 62 -27.98 -5.97 1.32
N ARG A 63 -28.80 -6.68 2.11
CA ARG A 63 -28.54 -8.06 2.52
C ARG A 63 -28.34 -8.97 1.31
N GLY A 64 -27.27 -9.77 1.32
CA GLY A 64 -26.95 -10.71 0.24
C GLY A 64 -26.28 -10.10 -0.99
N GLU A 65 -25.98 -8.80 -0.99
CA GLU A 65 -25.23 -8.17 -2.09
C GLU A 65 -23.73 -8.40 -1.96
N ALA A 66 -23.05 -8.72 -3.07
CA ALA A 66 -21.60 -8.67 -3.20
C ALA A 66 -21.18 -7.38 -3.92
N PHE A 67 -20.40 -6.54 -3.24
CA PHE A 67 -20.03 -5.21 -3.69
C PHE A 67 -18.52 -5.00 -3.79
N GLY A 68 -18.06 -4.63 -4.98
CA GLY A 68 -16.66 -4.35 -5.27
C GLY A 68 -16.26 -2.91 -4.98
N ILE A 69 -15.10 -2.70 -4.36
CA ILE A 69 -14.45 -1.39 -4.28
C ILE A 69 -13.13 -1.47 -5.04
N ILE A 70 -13.11 -0.88 -6.23
CA ILE A 70 -11.96 -0.91 -7.15
C ILE A 70 -11.30 0.45 -7.30
N GLY A 71 -10.04 0.44 -7.72
CA GLY A 71 -9.24 1.64 -7.93
C GLY A 71 -7.75 1.34 -7.85
N VAL A 72 -6.93 2.29 -8.32
CA VAL A 72 -5.47 2.16 -8.30
C VAL A 72 -4.89 2.25 -6.87
N ASN A 73 -3.61 1.95 -6.71
CA ASN A 73 -2.93 2.16 -5.44
C ASN A 73 -2.96 3.64 -5.04
N GLY A 74 -3.21 3.90 -3.75
CA GLY A 74 -3.39 5.27 -3.25
C GLY A 74 -4.75 5.91 -3.55
N SER A 75 -5.72 5.19 -4.12
CA SER A 75 -7.06 5.77 -4.39
C SER A 75 -7.96 5.95 -3.15
N GLY A 76 -7.56 5.41 -1.99
CA GLY A 76 -8.32 5.51 -0.74
C GLY A 76 -9.03 4.22 -0.30
N LYS A 77 -8.95 3.12 -1.07
CA LYS A 77 -9.56 1.81 -0.76
C LYS A 77 -9.31 1.32 0.67
N THR A 78 -8.04 1.16 1.06
CA THR A 78 -7.67 0.69 2.39
C THR A 78 -8.10 1.66 3.50
N THR A 79 -8.12 2.96 3.23
CA THR A 79 -8.63 3.97 4.17
C THR A 79 -10.14 3.77 4.39
N LEU A 80 -10.91 3.57 3.33
CA LEU A 80 -12.35 3.31 3.41
C LEU A 80 -12.62 2.02 4.17
N LEU A 81 -11.90 0.95 3.83
CA LEU A 81 -12.01 -0.34 4.49
C LEU A 81 -11.72 -0.26 6.00
N LYS A 82 -10.69 0.49 6.40
CA LYS A 82 -10.37 0.74 7.83
C LYS A 82 -11.47 1.52 8.54
N MET A 83 -12.13 2.46 7.87
CA MET A 83 -13.26 3.18 8.44
C MET A 83 -14.50 2.29 8.59
N MET A 84 -14.78 1.44 7.60
CA MET A 84 -15.89 0.47 7.67
C MET A 84 -15.72 -0.52 8.83
N GLN A 85 -14.49 -0.94 9.12
CA GLN A 85 -14.19 -1.78 10.29
C GLN A 85 -14.32 -1.05 11.64
N GLY A 86 -14.46 0.27 11.65
CA GLY A 86 -14.39 1.07 12.87
C GLY A 86 -12.96 1.27 13.41
N LEU A 87 -11.92 0.85 12.68
CA LEU A 87 -10.51 1.09 13.06
C LEU A 87 -10.09 2.56 12.87
N LEU A 88 -10.84 3.31 12.07
CA LEU A 88 -10.57 4.71 11.78
C LEU A 88 -11.87 5.51 11.82
N LYS A 89 -11.92 6.58 12.63
CA LYS A 89 -13.04 7.53 12.60
C LYS A 89 -12.97 8.37 11.32
N PRO A 90 -14.07 8.53 10.57
CA PRO A 90 -14.10 9.46 9.46
C PRO A 90 -13.93 10.91 9.95
N THR A 91 -13.39 11.78 9.12
CA THR A 91 -13.33 13.22 9.42
C THR A 91 -14.72 13.85 9.27
N ARG A 92 -15.49 13.37 8.30
CA ARG A 92 -16.87 13.80 8.02
C ARG A 92 -17.72 12.62 7.61
N GLY A 93 -19.03 12.79 7.74
CA GLY A 93 -19.99 11.76 7.40
C GLY A 93 -20.08 10.65 8.43
N GLN A 94 -20.81 9.61 8.08
CA GLN A 94 -21.10 8.49 8.96
C GLN A 94 -21.10 7.18 8.19
N ILE A 95 -20.62 6.12 8.84
CA ILE A 95 -20.77 4.75 8.38
C ILE A 95 -21.66 4.03 9.38
N THR A 96 -22.76 3.46 8.88
CA THR A 96 -23.66 2.61 9.66
C THR A 96 -23.58 1.20 9.11
N MET A 97 -23.26 0.24 9.98
CA MET A 97 -23.27 -1.18 9.65
C MET A 97 -24.16 -1.92 10.66
N ARG A 98 -25.06 -2.77 10.15
CA ARG A 98 -26.00 -3.55 10.97
C ARG A 98 -25.62 -5.02 10.98
N GLY A 99 -25.78 -5.65 12.13
CA GLY A 99 -25.46 -7.06 12.33
C GLY A 99 -24.00 -7.31 12.69
N HIS A 100 -23.59 -8.57 12.59
CA HIS A 100 -22.24 -9.01 12.89
C HIS A 100 -21.30 -8.73 11.71
N VAL A 101 -20.35 -7.82 11.90
CA VAL A 101 -19.36 -7.47 10.87
C VAL A 101 -18.12 -8.34 11.03
N GLY A 102 -17.88 -9.22 10.06
CA GLY A 102 -16.62 -9.96 9.92
C GLY A 102 -15.66 -9.24 8.98
N ALA A 103 -14.36 -9.29 9.27
CA ALA A 103 -13.33 -8.72 8.41
C ALA A 103 -12.18 -9.73 8.22
N LEU A 104 -11.91 -10.12 6.97
CA LEU A 104 -10.77 -10.97 6.61
C LEU A 104 -9.58 -10.10 6.25
N ILE A 105 -9.07 -9.36 7.23
CA ILE A 105 -8.07 -8.33 7.00
C ILE A 105 -6.83 -8.69 7.79
N SER A 106 -5.73 -8.94 7.07
CA SER A 106 -4.52 -9.58 7.60
C SER A 106 -4.76 -11.00 8.10
N LEU A 107 -4.78 -11.99 7.18
CA LEU A 107 -4.90 -13.40 7.55
C LEU A 107 -3.83 -13.77 8.57
N GLY A 108 -4.29 -14.28 9.71
CA GLY A 108 -3.42 -14.66 10.81
C GLY A 108 -3.05 -13.52 11.76
N ALA A 109 -3.71 -12.36 11.67
CA ALA A 109 -3.74 -11.42 12.77
C ALA A 109 -4.25 -12.12 14.04
N GLY A 110 -3.50 -12.00 15.14
CA GLY A 110 -3.81 -12.69 16.39
C GLY A 110 -3.22 -14.10 16.50
N PHE A 111 -2.52 -14.61 15.49
CA PHE A 111 -1.73 -15.83 15.66
C PHE A 111 -0.56 -15.61 16.62
N GLN A 112 -0.43 -16.52 17.58
CA GLN A 112 0.68 -16.61 18.49
C GLN A 112 1.76 -17.55 17.90
N PRO A 113 2.97 -17.04 17.56
CA PRO A 113 3.96 -17.81 16.81
C PRO A 113 4.49 -19.06 17.51
N LEU A 114 4.46 -19.09 18.85
CA LEU A 114 4.95 -20.22 19.65
C LEU A 114 3.92 -21.34 19.81
N LEU A 115 2.65 -21.07 19.52
CA LEU A 115 1.58 -22.07 19.60
C LEU A 115 1.44 -22.80 18.27
N THR A 116 0.93 -24.02 18.33
CA THR A 116 0.57 -24.84 17.17
C THR A 116 -0.55 -24.19 16.36
N GLY A 117 -0.75 -24.62 15.12
CA GLY A 117 -1.89 -24.18 14.31
C GLY A 117 -3.22 -24.47 14.99
N ARG A 118 -3.39 -25.66 15.56
CA ARG A 118 -4.59 -26.06 16.31
C ARG A 118 -4.88 -25.16 17.50
N GLU A 119 -3.88 -24.87 18.32
CA GLU A 119 -4.03 -23.95 19.46
C GLU A 119 -4.38 -22.53 19.00
N ASN A 120 -3.79 -22.11 17.89
CA ASN A 120 -4.07 -20.81 17.28
C ASN A 120 -5.50 -20.66 16.78
N VAL A 121 -6.17 -21.75 16.36
CA VAL A 121 -7.61 -21.74 16.07
C VAL A 121 -8.40 -21.32 17.33
N TYR A 122 -8.09 -21.88 18.49
CA TYR A 122 -8.77 -21.53 19.75
C TYR A 122 -8.46 -20.10 20.21
N VAL A 123 -7.22 -19.63 20.04
CA VAL A 123 -6.84 -18.24 20.35
C VAL A 123 -7.65 -17.27 19.50
N ASN A 124 -7.71 -17.51 18.18
CA ASN A 124 -8.49 -16.65 17.28
C ASN A 124 -9.99 -16.71 17.58
N ALA A 125 -10.52 -17.90 17.86
CA ALA A 125 -11.91 -18.04 18.30
C ALA A 125 -12.22 -17.17 19.53
N SER A 126 -11.31 -17.13 20.49
CA SER A 126 -11.46 -16.34 21.72
C SER A 126 -11.46 -14.83 21.43
N ILE A 127 -10.58 -14.37 20.52
CA ILE A 127 -10.56 -12.97 20.05
C ILE A 127 -11.90 -12.62 19.38
N LEU A 128 -12.44 -13.55 18.60
CA LEU A 128 -13.74 -13.43 17.91
C LEU A 128 -14.95 -13.69 18.82
N ARG A 129 -14.74 -13.93 20.13
CA ARG A 129 -15.77 -14.28 21.12
C ARG A 129 -16.62 -15.51 20.75
N VAL A 130 -16.02 -16.46 20.04
CA VAL A 130 -16.65 -17.73 19.67
C VAL A 130 -16.45 -18.74 20.81
N PRO A 131 -17.53 -19.31 21.39
CA PRO A 131 -17.42 -20.29 22.47
C PRO A 131 -16.66 -21.54 22.03
N LYS A 132 -15.82 -22.08 22.91
CA LYS A 132 -15.02 -23.30 22.66
C LYS A 132 -15.83 -24.45 22.05
N ARG A 133 -17.04 -24.72 22.57
CA ARG A 133 -17.93 -25.77 22.05
C ARG A 133 -18.29 -25.60 20.57
N GLN A 134 -18.37 -24.37 20.08
CA GLN A 134 -18.61 -24.10 18.65
C GLN A 134 -17.33 -24.35 17.83
N VAL A 135 -16.17 -23.98 18.37
CA VAL A 135 -14.86 -24.28 17.77
C VAL A 135 -14.68 -25.79 17.63
N ASP A 136 -14.95 -26.57 18.68
CA ASP A 136 -14.81 -28.03 18.67
C ASP A 136 -15.65 -28.68 17.56
N LYS A 137 -16.85 -28.14 17.29
CA LYS A 137 -17.74 -28.63 16.22
C LYS A 137 -17.22 -28.31 14.82
N ARG A 138 -16.56 -27.17 14.64
CA ARG A 138 -16.07 -26.67 13.33
C ARG A 138 -14.59 -26.97 13.10
N MET A 139 -13.88 -27.50 14.10
CA MET A 139 -12.43 -27.73 14.05
C MET A 139 -12.05 -28.58 12.85
N ASN A 140 -12.71 -29.73 12.66
CA ASN A 140 -12.37 -30.64 11.55
C ASN A 140 -12.55 -29.97 10.18
N ASP A 141 -13.61 -29.17 10.01
CA ASP A 141 -13.86 -28.42 8.77
C ASP A 141 -12.77 -27.38 8.53
N ILE A 142 -12.36 -26.64 9.58
CA ILE A 142 -11.26 -25.68 9.52
C ILE A 142 -9.96 -26.36 9.08
N LEU A 143 -9.64 -27.51 9.68
CA LEU A 143 -8.41 -28.23 9.37
C LEU A 143 -8.42 -28.81 7.96
N ALA A 144 -9.55 -29.39 7.54
CA ALA A 144 -9.74 -29.92 6.20
C ALA A 144 -9.66 -28.81 5.14
N PHE A 145 -10.23 -27.64 5.42
CA PHE A 145 -10.16 -26.49 4.52
C PHE A 145 -8.72 -25.97 4.40
N ALA A 146 -8.03 -25.75 5.54
CA ALA A 146 -6.67 -25.20 5.57
C ALA A 146 -5.63 -26.10 4.87
N ASP A 147 -5.88 -27.41 4.81
CA ASP A 147 -5.09 -28.39 4.07
C ASP A 147 -3.59 -28.31 4.43
N LEU A 148 -3.31 -28.41 5.74
CA LEU A 148 -1.97 -28.30 6.32
C LEU A 148 -1.36 -29.64 6.74
N GLY A 149 -2.12 -30.73 6.72
CA GLY A 149 -1.67 -32.05 7.19
C GLY A 149 -1.07 -31.99 8.59
N ASP A 150 0.07 -32.66 8.78
CA ASP A 150 0.77 -32.76 10.08
C ASP A 150 1.31 -31.42 10.59
N PHE A 151 1.44 -30.40 9.73
CA PHE A 151 1.89 -29.08 10.18
C PHE A 151 0.90 -28.41 11.13
N ILE A 152 -0.35 -28.87 11.21
CA ILE A 152 -1.34 -28.28 12.12
C ILE A 152 -0.91 -28.33 13.59
N ASP A 153 -0.15 -29.36 13.97
CA ASP A 153 0.35 -29.56 15.32
C ASP A 153 1.82 -29.04 15.47
N ALA A 154 2.34 -28.37 14.44
CA ALA A 154 3.61 -27.64 14.49
C ALA A 154 3.40 -26.15 14.86
N PRO A 155 4.36 -25.51 15.56
CA PRO A 155 4.27 -24.09 15.90
C PRO A 155 4.15 -23.16 14.68
N ILE A 156 3.25 -22.17 14.72
CA ILE A 156 3.00 -21.26 13.58
C ILE A 156 4.27 -20.52 13.11
N LYS A 157 5.26 -20.29 13.99
CA LYS A 157 6.54 -19.69 13.58
C LYS A 157 7.27 -20.47 12.45
N THR A 158 6.98 -21.75 12.27
CA THR A 158 7.58 -22.58 11.21
C THR A 158 6.79 -22.52 9.91
N TYR A 159 5.60 -21.90 9.90
CA TYR A 159 4.73 -21.87 8.75
C TYR A 159 5.24 -20.90 7.69
N SER A 160 5.12 -21.30 6.43
CA SER A 160 5.26 -20.35 5.32
C SER A 160 4.15 -19.28 5.38
N THR A 161 4.34 -18.17 4.68
CA THR A 161 3.29 -17.14 4.54
C THR A 161 2.02 -17.71 3.91
N GLY A 162 2.15 -18.65 2.96
CA GLY A 162 1.01 -19.35 2.37
C GLY A 162 0.24 -20.17 3.40
N MET A 163 0.91 -20.99 4.20
CA MET A 163 0.27 -21.81 5.24
C MET A 163 -0.44 -20.95 6.29
N ARG A 164 0.17 -19.84 6.71
CA ARG A 164 -0.46 -18.87 7.62
C ARG A 164 -1.72 -18.26 7.00
N GLY A 165 -1.64 -17.88 5.72
CA GLY A 165 -2.80 -17.43 4.96
C GLY A 165 -3.91 -18.47 4.94
N ARG A 166 -3.58 -19.72 4.59
CA ARG A 166 -4.56 -20.82 4.53
C ARG A 166 -5.30 -21.03 5.84
N LEU A 167 -4.56 -21.15 6.95
CA LEU A 167 -5.17 -21.31 8.27
C LEU A 167 -5.98 -20.07 8.66
N GLY A 168 -5.43 -18.86 8.43
CA GLY A 168 -6.13 -17.62 8.75
C GLY A 168 -7.47 -17.51 8.02
N PHE A 169 -7.51 -17.88 6.75
CA PHE A 169 -8.73 -17.85 5.95
C PHE A 169 -9.73 -18.91 6.42
N ALA A 170 -9.25 -20.14 6.66
CA ALA A 170 -10.08 -21.24 7.17
C ALA A 170 -10.77 -20.85 8.49
N VAL A 171 -9.98 -20.41 9.46
CA VAL A 171 -10.44 -19.97 10.78
C VAL A 171 -11.49 -18.86 10.63
N ALA A 172 -11.18 -17.81 9.87
CA ALA A 172 -12.03 -16.64 9.82
C ALA A 172 -13.33 -16.86 9.02
N THR A 173 -13.34 -17.76 8.03
CA THR A 173 -14.55 -18.10 7.26
C THR A 173 -15.41 -19.19 7.89
N HIS A 174 -14.86 -20.01 8.79
CA HIS A 174 -15.61 -21.09 9.43
C HIS A 174 -16.01 -20.74 10.86
N LEU A 175 -15.31 -19.85 11.57
CA LEU A 175 -15.70 -19.47 12.94
C LEU A 175 -16.66 -18.30 13.01
N ILE A 176 -16.78 -17.53 11.92
CA ILE A 176 -17.60 -16.33 11.87
C ILE A 176 -18.80 -16.62 10.96
N ASP A 177 -19.99 -16.28 11.43
CA ASP A 177 -21.21 -16.18 10.63
C ASP A 177 -21.55 -14.69 10.50
N PRO A 178 -20.97 -13.97 9.52
CA PRO A 178 -21.13 -12.52 9.43
C PRO A 178 -22.40 -12.13 8.67
N ASP A 179 -23.09 -11.08 9.13
CA ASP A 179 -24.08 -10.38 8.33
C ASP A 179 -23.40 -9.56 7.22
N VAL A 180 -22.24 -8.97 7.54
CA VAL A 180 -21.40 -8.24 6.59
C VAL A 180 -19.97 -8.73 6.67
N LEU A 181 -19.43 -9.19 5.54
CA LEU A 181 -18.06 -9.65 5.41
C LEU A 181 -17.22 -8.65 4.61
N LEU A 182 -16.19 -8.09 5.24
CA LEU A 182 -15.22 -7.19 4.62
C LEU A 182 -13.99 -8.00 4.19
N LEU A 183 -13.65 -7.91 2.91
CA LEU A 183 -12.53 -8.62 2.30
C LEU A 183 -11.53 -7.61 1.75
N ASP A 184 -10.29 -7.66 2.25
CA ASP A 184 -9.15 -7.00 1.61
C ASP A 184 -8.51 -7.97 0.60
N GLU A 185 -7.54 -7.53 -0.21
CA GLU A 185 -6.82 -8.27 -1.29
C GLU A 185 -6.09 -9.57 -0.87
N VAL A 186 -6.36 -10.00 0.35
CA VAL A 186 -6.00 -11.21 1.05
C VAL A 186 -6.22 -12.52 0.27
N LEU A 187 -7.14 -12.55 -0.70
CA LEU A 187 -7.34 -13.72 -1.58
C LEU A 187 -6.14 -14.00 -2.51
N ALA A 188 -5.07 -13.20 -2.44
CA ALA A 188 -3.85 -13.42 -3.22
C ALA A 188 -2.94 -14.54 -2.64
N THR A 189 -3.12 -14.95 -1.38
CA THR A 189 -2.24 -15.95 -0.74
C THR A 189 -2.69 -17.38 -1.03
N GLY A 190 -1.75 -18.24 -1.45
CA GLY A 190 -1.99 -19.65 -1.74
C GLY A 190 -1.74 -20.00 -3.22
N ASP A 191 -1.65 -21.30 -3.49
CA ASP A 191 -1.66 -21.83 -4.86
C ASP A 191 -3.06 -21.67 -5.51
N TRP A 192 -3.13 -21.92 -6.81
CA TRP A 192 -4.37 -21.79 -7.59
C TRP A 192 -5.50 -22.65 -7.02
N LYS A 193 -5.20 -23.89 -6.60
CA LYS A 193 -6.18 -24.82 -6.00
C LYS A 193 -6.81 -24.24 -4.73
N PHE A 194 -6.00 -23.65 -3.85
CA PHE A 194 -6.52 -23.04 -2.63
C PHE A 194 -7.30 -21.76 -2.93
N LYS A 195 -6.89 -20.98 -3.94
CA LYS A 195 -7.65 -19.80 -4.37
C LYS A 195 -9.06 -20.17 -4.84
N ASP A 196 -9.20 -21.24 -5.63
CA ASP A 196 -10.51 -21.73 -6.06
C ASP A 196 -11.37 -22.16 -4.86
N LYS A 197 -10.81 -22.91 -3.90
CA LYS A 197 -11.49 -23.22 -2.63
C LYS A 197 -11.95 -21.98 -1.87
N CYS A 198 -11.13 -20.92 -1.83
CA CYS A 198 -11.51 -19.65 -1.21
C CYS A 198 -12.68 -18.98 -1.93
N PHE A 199 -12.70 -19.01 -3.27
CA PHE A 199 -13.80 -18.47 -4.06
C PHE A 199 -15.11 -19.21 -3.82
N GLU A 200 -15.10 -20.54 -3.89
CA GLU A 200 -16.26 -21.37 -3.58
C GLU A 200 -16.81 -21.07 -2.18
N ARG A 201 -15.92 -20.99 -1.18
CA ARG A 201 -16.32 -20.67 0.19
C ARG A 201 -16.95 -19.28 0.33
N MET A 202 -16.48 -18.30 -0.42
CA MET A 202 -17.10 -16.96 -0.41
C MET A 202 -18.47 -16.96 -1.08
N GLU A 203 -18.65 -17.69 -2.18
CA GLU A 203 -19.94 -17.86 -2.84
C GLU A 203 -20.95 -18.54 -1.90
N GLU A 204 -20.53 -19.54 -1.12
CA GLU A 204 -21.36 -20.15 -0.07
C GLU A 204 -21.79 -19.12 0.98
N ILE A 205 -20.86 -18.26 1.44
CA ILE A 205 -21.15 -17.22 2.43
C ILE A 205 -22.18 -16.22 1.87
N VAL A 206 -22.00 -15.74 0.64
CA VAL A 206 -22.98 -14.85 -0.02
C VAL A 206 -24.33 -15.55 -0.16
N SER A 207 -24.34 -16.81 -0.60
CA SER A 207 -25.55 -17.62 -0.79
C SER A 207 -26.31 -17.88 0.52
N SER A 208 -25.61 -17.86 1.66
CA SER A 208 -26.23 -17.95 2.99
C SER A 208 -26.96 -16.66 3.42
N GLY A 209 -26.86 -15.59 2.64
CA GLY A 209 -27.51 -14.29 2.89
C GLY A 209 -26.59 -13.23 3.52
N ALA A 210 -25.27 -13.48 3.58
CA ALA A 210 -24.30 -12.49 4.02
C ALA A 210 -24.02 -11.45 2.92
N THR A 211 -23.87 -10.18 3.30
CA THR A 211 -23.42 -9.11 2.40
C THR A 211 -21.90 -9.07 2.37
N VAL A 212 -21.29 -9.00 1.19
CA VAL A 212 -19.84 -8.98 1.04
C VAL A 212 -19.36 -7.65 0.47
N VAL A 213 -18.34 -7.07 1.08
CA VAL A 213 -17.60 -5.93 0.54
C VAL A 213 -16.23 -6.40 0.15
N PHE A 214 -15.94 -6.42 -1.14
CA PHE A 214 -14.68 -6.89 -1.68
C PHE A 214 -13.84 -5.71 -2.18
N VAL A 215 -12.73 -5.45 -1.49
CA VAL A 215 -11.78 -4.42 -1.87
C VAL A 215 -10.67 -5.04 -2.69
N SER A 216 -10.51 -4.61 -3.95
CA SER A 216 -9.46 -5.16 -4.81
C SER A 216 -8.99 -4.19 -5.89
N HIS A 217 -7.71 -4.23 -6.22
CA HIS A 217 -7.18 -3.68 -7.48
C HIS A 217 -7.24 -4.68 -8.65
N LEU A 218 -7.63 -5.95 -8.41
CA LEU A 218 -7.73 -6.98 -9.45
C LEU A 218 -9.13 -7.01 -10.07
N VAL A 219 -9.29 -6.23 -11.14
CA VAL A 219 -10.57 -6.03 -11.85
C VAL A 219 -11.28 -7.33 -12.23
N PRO A 220 -10.63 -8.35 -12.81
CA PRO A 220 -11.35 -9.56 -13.27
C PRO A 220 -12.00 -10.34 -12.12
N LYS A 221 -11.45 -10.24 -10.90
CA LYS A 221 -12.03 -10.90 -9.72
C LYS A 221 -13.29 -10.20 -9.24
N VAL A 222 -13.29 -8.87 -9.30
CA VAL A 222 -14.47 -8.07 -8.91
C VAL A 222 -15.60 -8.30 -9.90
N GLU A 223 -15.30 -8.29 -11.19
CA GLU A 223 -16.28 -8.55 -12.24
C GLU A 223 -16.96 -9.92 -12.08
N LYS A 224 -16.18 -10.96 -11.75
CA LYS A 224 -16.73 -12.31 -11.55
C LYS A 224 -17.57 -12.45 -10.28
N PHE A 225 -17.15 -11.83 -9.18
CA PHE A 225 -17.70 -12.11 -7.85
C PHE A 225 -18.74 -11.09 -7.37
N CYS A 226 -18.68 -9.84 -7.84
CA CYS A 226 -19.53 -8.77 -7.35
C CYS A 226 -20.65 -8.47 -8.35
N ASN A 227 -21.87 -8.22 -7.85
CA ASN A 227 -22.99 -7.78 -8.68
C ASN A 227 -22.87 -6.29 -9.03
N ARG A 228 -22.35 -5.51 -8.08
CA ARG A 228 -22.17 -4.06 -8.19
C ARG A 228 -20.76 -3.70 -7.73
N ALA A 229 -20.24 -2.59 -8.23
CA ALA A 229 -18.96 -2.07 -7.79
C ALA A 229 -18.95 -0.54 -7.72
N MET A 230 -17.90 -0.01 -7.10
CA MET A 230 -17.56 1.39 -7.05
C MET A 230 -16.12 1.60 -7.50
N LEU A 231 -15.91 2.61 -8.35
CA LEU A 231 -14.59 3.05 -8.77
C LEU A 231 -14.13 4.24 -7.93
N LEU A 232 -13.06 4.03 -7.16
CA LEU A 232 -12.35 5.08 -6.42
C LEU A 232 -11.11 5.54 -7.20
N HIS A 233 -11.00 6.85 -7.40
CA HIS A 233 -9.83 7.48 -8.01
C HIS A 233 -9.44 8.74 -7.23
N LYS A 234 -8.21 8.78 -6.70
CA LYS A 234 -7.67 9.90 -5.91
C LYS A 234 -8.61 10.36 -4.79
N GLY A 235 -9.22 9.42 -4.09
CA GLY A 235 -10.12 9.69 -2.97
C GLY A 235 -11.56 10.07 -3.34
N VAL A 236 -11.90 10.10 -4.62
CA VAL A 236 -13.24 10.46 -5.12
C VAL A 236 -13.89 9.28 -5.83
N VAL A 237 -15.20 9.13 -5.63
CA VAL A 237 -16.02 8.16 -6.35
C VAL A 237 -16.23 8.63 -7.79
N LYS A 238 -15.81 7.81 -8.76
CA LYS A 238 -15.99 8.09 -10.20
C LYS A 238 -17.25 7.47 -10.78
N GLY A 239 -17.70 6.37 -10.20
CA GLY A 239 -18.92 5.68 -10.62
C GLY A 239 -19.29 4.60 -9.61
N ILE A 240 -20.59 4.30 -9.53
CA ILE A 240 -21.16 3.18 -8.79
C ILE A 240 -22.24 2.56 -9.67
N GLY A 241 -22.19 1.25 -9.90
CA GLY A 241 -23.08 0.59 -10.85
C GLY A 241 -22.87 -0.92 -10.89
N PRO A 242 -23.38 -1.60 -11.91
CA PRO A 242 -23.04 -2.99 -12.24
C PRO A 242 -21.52 -3.17 -12.28
N ALA A 243 -21.02 -4.30 -11.76
CA ALA A 243 -19.57 -4.52 -11.67
C ALA A 243 -18.89 -4.45 -13.04
N THR A 244 -19.50 -5.00 -14.09
CA THR A 244 -19.01 -4.98 -15.47
C THR A 244 -18.76 -3.56 -15.98
N GLU A 245 -19.75 -2.67 -15.89
CA GLU A 245 -19.64 -1.27 -16.33
C GLU A 245 -18.54 -0.52 -15.57
N ILE A 246 -18.45 -0.75 -14.26
CA ILE A 246 -17.46 -0.09 -13.40
C ILE A 246 -16.05 -0.61 -13.67
N CYS A 247 -15.91 -1.90 -14.00
CA CYS A 247 -14.67 -2.52 -14.45
C CYS A 247 -14.22 -1.97 -15.80
N GLU A 248 -15.12 -1.76 -16.76
CA GLU A 248 -14.84 -1.09 -18.03
C GLU A 248 -14.34 0.35 -17.80
N MET A 249 -15.05 1.13 -16.96
CA MET A 249 -14.63 2.49 -16.59
C MET A 249 -13.23 2.52 -15.95
N PHE A 250 -12.85 1.48 -15.20
CA PHE A 250 -11.50 1.39 -14.63
C PHE A 250 -10.44 1.24 -15.72
N HIS A 251 -10.71 0.48 -16.78
CA HIS A 251 -9.79 0.30 -17.90
C HIS A 251 -9.65 1.56 -18.77
N GLU A 252 -10.69 2.39 -18.83
CA GLU A 252 -10.67 3.68 -19.54
C GLU A 252 -9.98 4.81 -18.75
N LEU A 253 -9.70 4.61 -17.45
CA LEU A 253 -8.96 5.61 -16.70
C LEU A 253 -7.58 5.77 -17.33
N PRO A 254 -7.14 7.03 -17.60
CA PRO A 254 -5.78 7.25 -18.03
C PRO A 254 -4.86 6.63 -16.98
N GLU A 255 -3.98 5.73 -17.41
CA GLU A 255 -2.90 5.24 -16.57
C GLU A 255 -2.30 6.50 -15.94
N ILE A 256 -2.26 6.55 -14.60
CA ILE A 256 -1.37 7.47 -13.94
C ILE A 256 -0.03 7.10 -14.54
N GLU A 257 0.55 7.96 -15.40
CA GLU A 257 1.83 7.73 -16.04
C GLU A 257 2.73 7.15 -14.96
N ALA A 258 2.98 5.83 -15.05
CA ALA A 258 4.05 5.26 -14.27
C ALA A 258 5.26 6.11 -14.66
N PRO A 259 6.02 6.67 -13.69
CA PRO A 259 7.18 7.47 -14.04
C PRO A 259 7.96 6.71 -15.09
N PRO A 260 8.28 7.31 -16.25
CA PRO A 260 8.66 6.58 -17.45
C PRO A 260 9.73 5.55 -17.11
N HIS A 261 9.60 4.34 -17.67
CA HIS A 261 10.52 3.23 -17.45
C HIS A 261 11.97 3.77 -17.45
N PRO A 262 12.89 3.34 -16.55
CA PRO A 262 14.20 3.96 -16.36
C PRO A 262 14.99 4.21 -17.66
N ARG A 263 14.79 3.36 -18.67
CA ARG A 263 15.36 3.48 -20.03
C ARG A 263 14.83 4.68 -20.82
N GLU A 264 13.55 5.04 -20.70
CA GLU A 264 12.95 6.21 -21.36
C GLU A 264 13.33 7.51 -20.64
N ARG A 265 13.44 7.49 -19.30
CA ARG A 265 14.04 8.59 -18.52
C ARG A 265 15.45 8.90 -18.99
N ARG A 266 16.29 7.88 -19.18
CA ARG A 266 17.67 8.01 -19.68
C ARG A 266 17.72 8.64 -21.08
N LYS A 267 16.91 8.14 -22.03
CA LYS A 267 16.86 8.71 -23.40
C LYS A 267 16.35 10.15 -23.43
N ARG A 268 15.38 10.50 -22.57
CA ARG A 268 14.86 11.87 -22.46
C ARG A 268 15.91 12.83 -21.88
N LEU A 269 16.64 12.39 -20.85
CA LEU A 269 17.75 13.15 -20.26
C LEU A 269 18.91 13.30 -21.25
N GLU A 270 19.32 12.24 -21.94
CA GLU A 270 20.38 12.28 -22.98
C GLU A 270 20.03 13.30 -24.09
N ARG A 271 18.77 13.38 -24.54
CA ARG A 271 18.34 14.41 -25.51
C ARG A 271 18.43 15.83 -24.97
N ILE A 272 18.11 16.04 -23.68
CA ILE A 272 18.17 17.36 -23.03
C ILE A 272 19.63 17.79 -22.83
N PHE A 273 20.52 16.87 -22.43
CA PHE A 273 21.95 17.13 -22.29
C PHE A 273 22.63 17.37 -23.64
N LYS A 274 22.28 16.61 -24.67
CA LYS A 274 22.84 16.79 -26.01
C LYS A 274 22.44 18.14 -26.62
N LYS A 275 21.17 18.56 -26.45
CA LYS A 275 20.73 19.92 -26.83
C LYS A 275 21.50 21.01 -26.08
N ARG A 276 21.83 20.82 -24.80
CA ARG A 276 22.63 21.80 -24.03
C ARG A 276 24.08 21.85 -24.48
N ALA A 277 24.71 20.70 -24.78
CA ALA A 277 26.08 20.63 -25.28
C ALA A 277 26.22 21.29 -26.67
N GLU A 278 25.28 21.04 -27.58
CA GLU A 278 25.25 21.67 -28.92
C GLU A 278 25.01 23.19 -28.86
N THR A 279 24.36 23.68 -27.80
CA THR A 279 24.17 25.13 -27.58
C THR A 279 25.43 25.78 -26.97
N SER A 280 26.26 25.02 -26.26
CA SER A 280 27.51 25.50 -25.65
C SER A 280 28.69 25.47 -26.63
N GLU A 281 28.78 24.50 -27.54
CA GLU A 281 29.88 24.44 -28.53
C GLU A 281 29.81 25.53 -29.61
N ASN A 282 28.61 26.06 -29.89
CA ASN A 282 28.46 27.19 -30.83
C ASN A 282 28.87 28.56 -30.24
N GLN A 283 29.27 28.63 -28.97
CA GLN A 283 29.71 29.88 -28.33
C GLN A 283 31.23 29.98 -28.09
N GLU A 284 32.04 28.95 -28.39
CA GLU A 284 33.49 28.97 -28.10
C GLU A 284 34.40 29.37 -29.28
N ASN A 285 33.88 29.63 -30.48
CA ASN A 285 34.67 30.18 -31.58
C ASN A 285 34.41 31.69 -31.75
N GLY A 286 34.89 32.50 -30.81
CA GLY A 286 34.74 33.97 -30.84
C GLY A 286 35.58 34.70 -29.78
N VAL A 287 36.78 35.08 -30.19
CA VAL A 287 37.86 35.85 -29.54
C VAL A 287 37.45 37.02 -28.60
N ALA A 288 38.14 37.05 -27.44
CA ALA A 288 38.60 38.18 -26.60
C ALA A 288 37.62 39.21 -26.01
N GLY A 289 37.81 39.44 -24.69
CA GLY A 289 37.70 40.76 -24.09
C GLY A 289 36.46 41.00 -23.23
N GLU A 290 36.72 41.52 -22.03
CA GLU A 290 35.81 42.21 -21.11
C GLU A 290 34.96 41.39 -20.13
N LYS A 291 35.09 41.83 -18.86
CA LYS A 291 34.37 41.36 -17.68
C LYS A 291 32.86 41.53 -17.90
N ALA A 292 32.12 40.43 -17.93
CA ALA A 292 30.67 40.42 -17.79
C ALA A 292 30.28 39.66 -16.53
N GLY A 293 29.36 40.25 -15.75
CA GLY A 293 29.10 39.93 -14.36
C GLY A 293 28.37 38.62 -14.09
N ASN A 294 28.27 38.34 -12.80
CA ASN A 294 27.39 37.36 -12.15
C ASN A 294 26.04 37.23 -12.88
N ALA A 295 25.88 36.17 -13.66
CA ALA A 295 24.57 35.58 -13.93
C ALA A 295 24.34 34.50 -12.85
N PRO A 296 23.31 34.60 -12.01
CA PRO A 296 22.98 33.54 -11.07
C PRO A 296 22.62 32.28 -11.86
N ALA A 297 23.14 31.12 -11.43
CA ALA A 297 22.64 29.83 -11.91
C ALA A 297 21.11 29.80 -11.74
N PRO A 298 20.35 29.26 -12.71
CA PRO A 298 18.90 29.20 -12.60
C PRO A 298 18.50 28.44 -11.34
N PRO A 299 17.44 28.87 -10.63
CA PRO A 299 17.05 28.28 -9.37
C PRO A 299 16.68 26.80 -9.55
N VAL A 300 17.20 25.97 -8.65
CA VAL A 300 16.90 24.53 -8.58
C VAL A 300 15.48 24.35 -8.04
N GLU A 301 14.61 23.71 -8.83
CA GLU A 301 13.19 23.61 -8.51
C GLU A 301 12.91 22.54 -7.42
N ASP A 302 13.51 21.34 -7.49
CA ASP A 302 13.20 20.19 -6.62
C ASP A 302 14.41 19.32 -6.19
N ASP A 303 14.21 18.45 -5.19
CA ASP A 303 15.14 17.40 -4.76
C ASP A 303 15.15 16.24 -5.76
N ASP A 304 16.33 15.74 -6.14
CA ASP A 304 16.44 14.78 -7.24
C ASP A 304 17.50 13.69 -6.99
N ILE A 305 17.23 12.50 -7.55
CA ILE A 305 18.24 11.45 -7.70
C ILE A 305 18.92 11.68 -9.05
N LEU A 306 20.19 12.06 -9.03
CA LEU A 306 20.95 12.37 -10.23
C LEU A 306 21.38 11.09 -10.96
N GLU A 307 21.81 10.08 -10.22
CA GLU A 307 22.43 8.88 -10.78
C GLU A 307 22.38 7.72 -9.77
N VAL A 308 22.29 6.48 -10.29
CA VAL A 308 22.45 5.26 -9.50
C VAL A 308 23.44 4.37 -10.23
N GLU A 309 24.54 4.03 -9.58
CA GLU A 309 25.56 3.11 -10.07
C GLU A 309 25.53 1.81 -9.28
N LEU A 310 25.70 0.68 -9.97
CA LEU A 310 25.88 -0.63 -9.35
C LEU A 310 27.36 -1.00 -9.51
N LEU A 311 28.04 -1.28 -8.41
CA LEU A 311 29.44 -1.69 -8.41
C LEU A 311 29.57 -3.15 -7.98
N ASP A 312 30.53 -3.84 -8.59
CA ASP A 312 30.95 -5.18 -8.19
C ASP A 312 31.77 -5.18 -6.88
N GLN A 313 32.18 -6.36 -6.44
CA GLN A 313 33.04 -6.55 -5.26
C GLN A 313 34.42 -5.86 -5.37
N HIS A 314 34.83 -5.47 -6.59
CA HIS A 314 36.07 -4.75 -6.87
C HIS A 314 35.83 -3.24 -7.05
N ASN A 315 34.62 -2.75 -6.75
CA ASN A 315 34.22 -1.35 -6.84
C ASN A 315 34.19 -0.80 -8.28
N ASN A 316 34.06 -1.67 -9.29
CA ASN A 316 33.89 -1.30 -10.69
C ASN A 316 32.41 -1.26 -11.07
N ALA A 317 32.01 -0.30 -11.90
CA ALA A 317 30.64 -0.23 -12.40
C ALA A 317 30.30 -1.46 -13.25
N SER A 318 29.31 -2.23 -12.81
CA SER A 318 28.83 -3.43 -13.51
C SER A 318 27.31 -3.44 -13.62
N SER A 319 26.79 -3.90 -14.75
CA SER A 319 25.35 -4.13 -14.95
C SER A 319 24.98 -5.62 -14.89
N GLU A 320 25.95 -6.50 -14.74
CA GLU A 320 25.78 -7.96 -14.72
C GLU A 320 26.33 -8.52 -13.41
N PHE A 321 25.51 -9.33 -12.74
CA PHE A 321 25.82 -9.94 -11.45
C PHE A 321 25.29 -11.38 -11.46
N GLN A 322 26.08 -12.31 -10.92
CA GLN A 322 25.70 -13.70 -10.72
C GLN A 322 25.08 -13.92 -9.34
N THR A 323 24.36 -15.01 -9.19
CA THR A 323 23.85 -15.46 -7.89
C THR A 323 25.02 -15.63 -6.91
N LEU A 324 24.87 -15.13 -5.68
CA LEU A 324 25.91 -15.01 -4.64
C LEU A 324 26.91 -13.86 -4.80
N ASP A 325 26.81 -13.06 -5.87
CA ASP A 325 27.64 -11.86 -5.97
C ASP A 325 27.27 -10.82 -4.92
N THR A 326 28.28 -10.08 -4.49
CA THR A 326 28.13 -8.92 -3.62
C THR A 326 27.99 -7.67 -4.49
N LEU A 327 26.84 -7.03 -4.44
CA LEU A 327 26.59 -5.77 -5.15
C LEU A 327 26.66 -4.57 -4.21
N MET A 328 27.27 -3.49 -4.70
CA MET A 328 27.27 -2.18 -4.04
C MET A 328 26.43 -1.20 -4.85
N VAL A 329 25.47 -0.56 -4.19
CA VAL A 329 24.64 0.47 -4.83
C VAL A 329 25.15 1.84 -4.41
N TYR A 330 25.53 2.64 -5.40
CA TYR A 330 25.87 4.04 -5.28
C TYR A 330 24.71 4.89 -5.77
N VAL A 331 24.31 5.88 -4.98
CA VAL A 331 23.23 6.80 -5.34
C VAL A 331 23.74 8.23 -5.21
N HIS A 332 23.70 8.98 -6.30
CA HIS A 332 23.98 10.42 -6.32
C HIS A 332 22.67 11.19 -6.10
N LEU A 333 22.61 11.93 -5.01
CA LEU A 333 21.45 12.73 -4.62
C LEU A 333 21.80 14.21 -4.69
N ARG A 334 20.83 15.02 -5.14
CA ARG A 334 20.86 16.47 -5.06
C ARG A 334 19.70 16.94 -4.21
N PHE A 335 20.00 17.78 -3.22
CA PHE A 335 19.00 18.41 -2.39
C PHE A 335 18.99 19.91 -2.61
N LYS A 336 17.79 20.50 -2.61
CA LYS A 336 17.60 21.95 -2.60
C LYS A 336 17.97 22.57 -1.26
N LEU A 337 17.67 21.85 -0.17
CA LEU A 337 18.03 22.18 1.21
C LEU A 337 18.47 20.88 1.90
N TRP A 338 19.56 20.90 2.64
CA TRP A 338 20.08 19.69 3.28
C TRP A 338 19.11 19.13 4.31
N PRO A 339 18.57 17.91 4.14
CA PRO A 339 17.66 17.33 5.11
C PRO A 339 18.41 16.81 6.35
N GLU A 340 17.77 16.87 7.53
CA GLU A 340 18.33 16.33 8.79
C GLU A 340 18.57 14.80 8.73
N SER A 341 17.83 14.11 7.88
CA SER A 341 18.05 12.69 7.58
C SER A 341 17.52 12.36 6.18
N VAL A 342 18.21 11.48 5.48
CA VAL A 342 17.79 10.93 4.17
C VAL A 342 17.50 9.46 4.37
N LYS A 343 16.32 8.98 3.96
CA LYS A 343 15.99 7.55 3.95
C LYS A 343 15.93 7.05 2.50
N LEU A 344 16.88 6.20 2.14
CA LEU A 344 16.91 5.55 0.82
C LEU A 344 16.25 4.18 0.90
N VAL A 345 15.32 3.90 -0.01
CA VAL A 345 14.70 2.58 -0.16
C VAL A 345 15.14 2.01 -1.50
N VAL A 346 15.86 0.89 -1.48
CA VAL A 346 16.30 0.18 -2.69
C VAL A 346 15.47 -1.08 -2.86
N GLN A 347 14.91 -1.28 -4.06
CA GLN A 347 14.15 -2.45 -4.44
C GLN A 347 14.83 -3.10 -5.65
N ILE A 348 15.17 -4.38 -5.54
CA ILE A 348 15.75 -5.17 -6.63
C ILE A 348 14.61 -5.92 -7.31
N LEU A 349 14.55 -5.84 -8.64
CA LEU A 349 13.56 -6.54 -9.47
C LEU A 349 14.31 -7.52 -10.39
N THR A 350 13.98 -8.80 -10.32
CA THR A 350 14.56 -9.86 -11.16
C THR A 350 13.76 -10.04 -12.45
N PRO A 351 14.38 -10.00 -13.66
CA PRO A 351 13.67 -10.24 -14.90
C PRO A 351 13.44 -11.74 -15.08
N GLY A 352 12.18 -12.16 -14.92
CA GLY A 352 11.73 -13.56 -14.94
C GLY A 352 10.43 -13.79 -14.15
N ASP A 353 10.08 -12.86 -13.27
CA ASP A 353 8.91 -12.94 -12.38
C ASP A 353 7.68 -12.18 -12.89
N GLU A 354 7.34 -12.29 -14.18
CA GLU A 354 6.00 -11.85 -14.63
C GLU A 354 4.87 -12.78 -14.14
N LEU A 355 5.20 -13.97 -13.61
CA LEU A 355 4.20 -14.96 -13.18
C LEU A 355 4.47 -15.66 -11.82
N SER A 356 5.50 -15.28 -11.06
CA SER A 356 5.82 -15.88 -9.75
C SER A 356 6.00 -14.84 -8.65
N ILE A 357 5.04 -14.79 -7.73
CA ILE A 357 5.06 -13.93 -6.55
C ILE A 357 6.05 -14.51 -5.52
N SER A 358 7.34 -14.18 -5.65
CA SER A 358 8.30 -14.22 -4.54
C SER A 358 9.05 -12.90 -4.50
N HIS A 359 8.42 -11.88 -3.92
CA HIS A 359 9.04 -10.57 -3.73
C HIS A 359 10.13 -10.69 -2.65
N PHE A 360 11.39 -10.75 -3.06
CA PHE A 360 12.52 -10.62 -2.14
C PHE A 360 12.78 -9.13 -1.87
N SER A 361 11.99 -8.51 -0.98
CA SER A 361 12.21 -7.12 -0.58
C SER A 361 13.18 -7.06 0.60
N LYS A 362 14.43 -6.63 0.36
CA LYS A 362 15.35 -6.27 1.45
C LYS A 362 15.44 -4.75 1.55
N THR A 363 14.76 -4.19 2.55
CA THR A 363 14.75 -2.74 2.80
C THR A 363 15.98 -2.35 3.60
N PHE A 364 16.84 -1.51 3.03
CA PHE A 364 17.91 -0.84 3.76
C PHE A 364 17.45 0.55 4.17
N SER A 365 17.90 1.03 5.32
CA SER A 365 17.65 2.39 5.77
C SER A 365 18.99 2.96 6.20
N LEU A 366 19.69 3.64 5.30
CA LEU A 366 20.88 4.40 5.67
C LEU A 366 20.47 5.74 6.24
N THR A 367 21.06 6.12 7.37
CA THR A 367 20.92 7.46 7.96
C THR A 367 22.27 8.16 7.77
N ALA A 368 22.36 9.08 6.82
CA ALA A 368 23.54 9.93 6.70
C ALA A 368 23.46 11.04 7.76
N VAL A 369 24.41 11.06 8.72
CA VAL A 369 24.51 12.10 9.75
C VAL A 369 25.59 13.10 9.34
N HIS A 370 25.25 14.38 9.27
CA HIS A 370 26.20 15.46 8.97
C HIS A 370 27.21 15.60 10.12
N LYS A 371 28.45 15.13 9.93
CA LYS A 371 29.57 15.51 10.80
C LYS A 371 30.18 16.79 10.27
N THR A 372 29.78 17.92 10.85
CA THR A 372 30.43 19.21 10.66
C THR A 372 31.83 19.12 11.28
N GLN A 373 32.86 18.86 10.47
CA GLN A 373 34.22 19.24 10.85
C GLN A 373 34.45 20.68 10.39
N SER A 374 34.80 21.49 11.37
CA SER A 374 35.22 22.88 11.27
C SER A 374 36.22 23.11 10.15
N THR A 375 35.89 23.98 9.19
CA THR A 375 36.61 25.24 8.87
C THR A 375 35.99 25.92 7.64
N GLN A 376 35.61 27.19 7.83
CA GLN A 376 35.57 28.31 6.87
C GLN A 376 35.07 28.11 5.42
N ASN A 377 33.99 28.85 5.11
CA ASN A 377 33.65 29.45 3.80
C ASN A 377 33.51 28.55 2.55
N VAL A 378 32.30 28.05 2.27
CA VAL A 378 31.74 27.85 0.90
C VAL A 378 30.20 27.87 1.04
N ARG A 379 29.49 28.99 0.81
CA ARG A 379 28.76 29.43 -0.42
C ARG A 379 27.88 28.34 -1.08
N ASP A 380 26.66 28.76 -1.44
CA ASP A 380 25.56 27.98 -2.05
C ASP A 380 25.98 27.16 -3.29
N GLU A 381 26.46 25.95 -3.08
CA GLU A 381 26.56 24.91 -4.12
C GLU A 381 25.59 23.75 -3.82
N PRO A 382 24.97 23.15 -4.86
CA PRO A 382 24.13 21.97 -4.70
C PRO A 382 24.99 20.84 -4.13
N SER A 383 24.73 20.52 -2.88
CA SER A 383 25.55 19.60 -2.14
C SER A 383 25.17 18.15 -2.55
N THR A 384 26.18 17.32 -2.78
CA THR A 384 26.03 15.95 -3.28
C THR A 384 26.36 14.95 -2.18
N VAL A 385 25.51 13.94 -2.00
CA VAL A 385 25.76 12.84 -1.04
C VAL A 385 26.11 11.58 -1.80
N LYS A 386 27.22 10.95 -1.40
CA LYS A 386 27.59 9.59 -1.82
C LYS A 386 27.23 8.62 -0.69
N CYS A 387 26.33 7.68 -0.95
CA CYS A 387 25.90 6.70 0.03
C CYS A 387 26.30 5.29 -0.42
N LYS A 388 27.02 4.55 0.43
CA LYS A 388 27.40 3.15 0.20
C LYS A 388 26.45 2.25 0.99
N ILE A 389 25.70 1.40 0.30
CA ILE A 389 24.86 0.38 0.95
C ILE A 389 25.72 -0.84 1.27
N PRO A 390 25.74 -1.35 2.52
CA PRO A 390 26.55 -2.51 2.87
C PRO A 390 26.02 -3.79 2.20
N GLU A 391 26.97 -4.66 1.92
CA GLU A 391 26.94 -5.94 1.19
C GLU A 391 25.57 -6.59 1.02
N LEU A 392 25.13 -6.63 -0.24
CA LEU A 392 23.97 -7.37 -0.68
C LEU A 392 24.44 -8.64 -1.38
N THR A 393 24.39 -9.77 -0.68
CA THR A 393 24.58 -11.09 -1.30
C THR A 393 23.31 -11.48 -2.05
N LEU A 394 23.40 -11.61 -3.37
CA LEU A 394 22.33 -12.17 -4.20
C LEU A 394 22.11 -13.63 -3.77
N ARG A 395 20.89 -14.04 -3.46
CA ARG A 395 20.59 -15.43 -3.09
C ARG A 395 19.96 -16.19 -4.24
#